data_AF-A0A6V7IEQ5-F1
#
_entry.id   AF-A0A6V7IEQ5-F1
#
_cell.length_a   1.000
_cell.length_b   1.000
_cell.length_c   1.000
_cell.angle_alpha   90.00
_cell.angle_beta   90.00
_cell.angle_gamma   90.00
#
_symmetry.space_group_name_H-M   'P 1'
#
loop_
_entity.id
_entity.type
_entity.pdbx_description
1 polymer ?
#
loop_
_entity_poly.entity_id
_entity_poly.type
_entity_poly.pdbx_seq_one_letter_code
_entity_poly.pdbx_strand_id
1 'polypeptide(L)' 'AGEMISTPVPSKWVQINRNTYVLYHGRVTWSEAATFCRAQGARLAILKSSMAINIITNSMTKTRP' A
#
# COMPACT_ATOMS: atom_id res chain seq x y z
N ALA A 1 -28.89 -2.41 -7.73
CA ALA A 1 -27.92 -1.44 -8.28
C ALA A 1 -27.08 -0.91 -7.12
N GLY A 2 -25.75 -0.97 -7.20
CA GLY A 2 -24.84 -0.48 -6.14
C GLY A 2 -23.53 -1.25 -6.05
N GLU A 3 -22.74 -1.20 -7.12
CA GLU A 3 -21.29 -1.44 -7.27
C GLU A 3 -20.53 -2.13 -6.11
N MET A 4 -20.02 -3.33 -6.37
CA MET A 4 -18.95 -3.98 -5.59
C MET A 4 -17.62 -3.30 -5.90
N ILE A 5 -17.40 -2.12 -5.31
CA ILE A 5 -16.17 -1.34 -5.49
C ILE A 5 -15.03 -2.09 -4.81
N SER A 6 -13.98 -2.42 -5.57
CA SER A 6 -12.79 -3.16 -5.13
C SER A 6 -12.13 -2.49 -3.92
N THR A 7 -12.46 -2.93 -2.71
CA THR A 7 -11.77 -2.49 -1.50
C THR A 7 -10.32 -2.98 -1.56
N PRO A 8 -9.32 -2.08 -1.42
CA PRO A 8 -7.93 -2.50 -1.40
C PRO A 8 -7.71 -3.48 -0.23
N VAL A 9 -7.33 -4.72 -0.53
CA VAL A 9 -7.13 -5.77 0.49
C VAL A 9 -5.70 -5.68 1.01
N PRO A 10 -5.49 -5.62 2.34
CA PRO A 10 -4.14 -5.60 2.91
C PRO A 10 -3.47 -6.95 2.64
N SER A 11 -2.34 -6.95 1.94
CA SER A 11 -1.60 -8.18 1.63
C SER A 11 -0.43 -8.43 2.56
N LYS A 12 0.26 -7.36 2.99
CA LYS A 12 1.46 -7.50 3.80
C LYS A 12 1.78 -6.25 4.60
N TRP A 13 2.22 -6.45 5.83
CA TRP A 13 2.78 -5.41 6.69
C TRP A 13 4.31 -5.50 6.66
N VAL A 14 4.98 -4.37 6.54
CA VAL A 14 6.43 -4.28 6.47
C VAL A 14 6.89 -3.19 7.41
N GLN A 15 7.72 -3.55 8.39
CA GLN A 15 8.34 -2.60 9.30
C GLN A 15 9.76 -2.30 8.85
N ILE A 16 10.09 -1.01 8.69
CA ILE A 16 11.42 -0.55 8.31
C ILE A 16 11.81 0.57 9.26
N ASN A 17 12.81 0.35 10.10
CA ASN A 17 13.19 1.26 11.19
C ASN A 17 12.01 1.58 12.12
N ARG A 18 11.57 2.84 12.14
CA ARG A 18 10.43 3.34 12.95
C ARG A 18 9.15 3.52 12.15
N ASN A 19 9.14 3.08 10.89
CA ASN A 19 8.00 3.25 9.98
C ASN A 19 7.36 1.89 9.69
N THR A 20 6.03 1.87 9.75
CA THR A 20 5.22 0.72 9.38
C THR A 20 4.53 1.01 8.06
N TYR A 21 4.71 0.11 7.09
CA TYR A 21 4.10 0.16 5.78
C TYR A 21 3.13 -1.01 5.65
N VAL A 22 2.02 -0.78 4.95
CA VAL A 22 1.11 -1.85 4.56
C VAL A 22 0.91 -1.80 3.05
N LEU A 23 0.97 -2.96 2.43
CA LEU A 23 0.75 -3.15 1.01
C LEU A 23 -0.71 -3.53 0.80
N TYR A 24 -1.34 -2.83 -0.14
CA TYR A 24 -2.70 -3.12 -0.57
C TYR A 24 -2.71 -3.56 -2.03
N HIS A 25 -3.50 -4.58 -2.35
CA HIS A 25 -3.76 -4.97 -3.73
C HIS A 25 -5.11 -4.41 -4.16
N GLY A 26 -5.10 -3.67 -5.27
CA GLY A 26 -6.29 -3.08 -5.85
C GLY A 26 -5.92 -2.20 -7.03
N ARG A 27 -6.79 -2.16 -8.05
CA ARG A 27 -6.67 -1.18 -9.13
C ARG A 27 -7.37 0.09 -8.67
N VAL A 28 -6.57 1.05 -8.23
CA VAL A 28 -7.05 2.37 -7.77
C VAL A 28 -6.18 3.45 -8.38
N THR A 29 -6.76 4.63 -8.59
CA THR A 29 -6.02 5.83 -8.94
C THR A 29 -5.19 6.32 -7.76
N TRP A 30 -4.22 7.18 -8.03
CA TRP A 30 -3.39 7.79 -6.98
C TRP A 30 -4.23 8.57 -5.95
N SER A 31 -5.28 9.27 -6.40
CA SER A 31 -6.18 10.05 -5.54
C SER A 31 -7.02 9.16 -4.63
N GLU A 32 -7.56 8.07 -5.17
CA GLU A 32 -8.32 7.08 -4.39
C GLU A 32 -7.43 6.41 -3.34
N ALA A 33 -6.20 6.01 -3.72
CA ALA A 33 -5.24 5.43 -2.78
C ALA A 33 -4.90 6.39 -1.63
N ALA A 34 -4.66 7.68 -1.94
CA ALA A 34 -4.37 8.69 -0.94
C ALA A 34 -5.54 8.92 0.02
N THR A 35 -6.76 8.98 -0.52
CA THR A 35 -8.00 9.13 0.27
C THR A 35 -8.22 7.91 1.16
N PHE A 36 -8.05 6.71 0.61
CA PHE A 36 -8.17 5.46 1.35
C PHE A 36 -7.17 5.37 2.51
N CYS A 37 -5.88 5.64 2.27
CA CYS A 37 -4.89 5.62 3.35
C CYS A 37 -5.23 6.61 4.47
N ARG A 38 -5.71 7.82 4.13
CA ARG A 38 -6.14 8.82 5.13
C ARG A 38 -7.34 8.35 5.95
N ALA A 39 -8.31 7.68 5.33
CA ALA A 39 -9.45 7.11 6.03
C ALA A 39 -9.05 6.04 7.07
N GLN A 40 -7.91 5.37 6.87
CA GLN A 40 -7.33 4.41 7.81
C GLN A 40 -6.41 5.04 8.87
N GLY A 41 -6.38 6.38 8.98
CA GLY A 41 -5.46 7.08 9.89
C GLY A 41 -3.99 7.04 9.44
N ALA A 42 -3.73 6.67 8.18
CA ALA A 42 -2.41 6.56 7.59
C ALA A 42 -2.23 7.56 6.43
N ARG A 43 -1.10 7.47 5.72
CA ARG A 43 -0.81 8.28 4.53
C ARG A 43 -0.26 7.38 3.43
N LEU A 44 -0.55 7.73 2.17
CA LEU A 44 0.06 7.07 1.02
C LEU A 44 1.58 7.18 1.13
N ALA A 45 2.26 6.03 1.05
CA ALA A 45 3.68 5.94 1.30
C ALA A 45 4.49 6.66 0.21
N ILE A 46 5.40 7.54 0.63
CA ILE A 46 6.41 8.15 -0.23
C ILE A 46 7.77 7.65 0.24
N LEU A 47 8.43 6.83 -0.58
CA LEU A 47 9.71 6.22 -0.23
C LEU A 47 10.86 7.10 -0.73
N LYS A 48 11.70 7.56 0.20
CA LYS A 48 12.93 8.35 -0.11
C LYS A 48 14.22 7.58 0.18
N SER A 49 14.16 6.49 0.93
CA SER A 49 15.32 5.68 1.29
C SER A 49 15.47 4.52 0.32
N SER A 50 16.67 4.36 -0.24
CA SER A 50 17.01 3.26 -1.16
C SER A 50 16.76 1.89 -0.52
N MET A 51 17.01 1.75 0.79
CA MET A 51 16.73 0.54 1.54
C MET A 51 15.22 0.26 1.59
N ALA A 52 14.41 1.26 1.92
CA ALA A 52 12.97 1.11 1.98
C ALA A 52 12.39 0.76 0.60
N ILE A 53 12.88 1.42 -0.46
CA ILE A 53 12.49 1.13 -1.84
C ILE A 53 12.78 -0.35 -2.17
N ASN A 54 13.98 -0.84 -1.89
CA ASN A 54 14.36 -2.22 -2.22
C ASN A 54 13.48 -3.24 -1.48
N ILE A 55 13.27 -3.06 -0.17
CA ILE A 55 12.46 -3.97 0.65
C ILE A 55 10.99 -3.99 0.20
N ILE A 56 10.43 -2.80 -0.07
CA ILE A 56 9.02 -2.66 -0.47
C ILE A 56 8.80 -3.22 -1.88
N THR A 57 9.65 -2.88 -2.85
CA THR A 57 9.54 -3.40 -4.23
C THR A 57 9.64 -4.93 -4.26
N ASN A 58 10.58 -5.53 -3.53
CA ASN A 58 10.68 -7.00 -3.42
C ASN A 58 9.46 -7.64 -2.74
N SER A 59 8.77 -6.90 -1.86
CA SER A 59 7.54 -7.36 -1.23
C SER A 59 6.32 -7.26 -2.16
N MET A 60 6.34 -6.33 -3.14
CA MET A 60 5.29 -6.20 -4.14
C MET A 60 5.34 -7.32 -5.20
N THR A 61 6.55 -7.72 -5.63
CA THR A 61 6.72 -8.71 -6.72
C THR A 61 6.38 -10.15 -6.32
N LYS A 62 6.62 -10.54 -5.07
CA LYS A 62 6.30 -11.88 -4.55
C LYS A 62 4.80 -12.15 -4.36
N THR A 63 3.96 -11.12 -4.44
CA THR A 63 2.54 -11.20 -4.06
C THR A 63 1.61 -11.30 -5.28
N ARG A 64 2.16 -11.39 -6.49
CA ARG A 64 1.40 -11.72 -7.70
C ARG A 64 1.66 -13.19 -8.07
N PRO A 65 0.70 -14.12 -7.83
CA PRO A 65 0.79 -15.45 -8.40
C PRO A 65 0.81 -15.42 -9.93
#